data_AF-A0A0M4GTB0-F1
#
_entry.id   AF-A0A0M4GTB0-F1
#
_cell.length_a   1.000
_cell.length_b   1.000
_cell.length_c   1.000
_cell.angle_alpha   90.00
_cell.angle_beta   90.00
_cell.angle_gamma   90.00
#
_symmetry.space_group_name_H-M   'P 1'
#
loop_
_entity.id
_entity.type
_entity.pdbx_description
1 polymer ?
#
loop_
_entity_poly.entity_id
_entity_poly.type
_entity_poly.pdbx_seq_one_letter_code
_entity_poly.pdbx_strand_id
1 'polypeptide(L)' 'MTQKIAVSLPDEQGAFIRRAVEQGRAPSVSGFISAAVARAQQEDRLAQLLDELDRELGPVSDADLAWADKALGLA' A
#
# COMPACT_ATOMS: atom_id res chain seq x y z
N MET A 1 2.99 -12.82 -18.94
CA MET A 1 1.60 -12.97 -19.45
C MET A 1 0.76 -11.87 -18.82
N THR A 2 -0.13 -11.22 -19.57
CA THR A 2 -1.00 -10.15 -19.05
C THR A 2 -2.46 -10.46 -19.38
N GLN A 3 -3.35 -10.32 -18.39
CA GLN A 3 -4.79 -10.48 -18.57
C GLN A 3 -5.44 -9.10 -18.73
N LYS A 4 -6.33 -8.95 -19.71
CA LYS A 4 -7.14 -7.72 -19.86
C LYS A 4 -8.38 -7.81 -18.98
N ILE A 5 -8.62 -6.76 -18.20
CA ILE A 5 -9.78 -6.62 -17.33
C ILE A 5 -10.42 -5.27 -17.66
N ALA A 6 -11.71 -5.25 -17.96
CA ALA A 6 -12.48 -4.02 -18.10
C ALA A 6 -13.01 -3.62 -16.72
N VAL A 7 -12.69 -2.42 -16.27
CA VAL A 7 -13.14 -1.88 -14.98
C VAL A 7 -13.71 -0.48 -15.19
N SER A 8 -14.82 -0.19 -14.51
CA SER A 8 -15.37 1.15 -14.43
C SER A 8 -14.76 1.87 -13.23
N LEU A 9 -14.29 3.09 -13.45
CA LEU A 9 -13.75 3.95 -12.40
C LEU A 9 -14.55 5.26 -12.38
N PRO A 10 -14.63 5.94 -11.22
CA PRO A 10 -15.15 7.31 -11.16
C PRO A 10 -14.44 8.21 -12.18
N ASP A 11 -15.19 9.10 -12.82
CA ASP A 11 -14.67 9.95 -13.90
C ASP A 11 -13.45 10.77 -13.48
N GLU A 12 -13.46 11.27 -12.24
CA GLU A 12 -12.35 12.00 -11.63
C GLU A 12 -11.06 11.19 -11.57
N GLN A 13 -11.16 9.89 -11.27
CA GLN A 13 -10.02 8.98 -11.20
C GLN A 13 -9.50 8.68 -12.61
N GLY A 14 -10.41 8.45 -13.56
CA GLY A 14 -10.04 8.28 -14.97
C GLY A 14 -9.30 9.51 -15.53
N ALA A 15 -9.79 10.72 -15.22
CA ALA A 15 -9.15 11.97 -15.61
C ALA A 15 -7.80 12.20 -14.92
N PHE A 16 -7.68 11.80 -13.65
CA PHE A 16 -6.41 11.85 -12.92
C PHE A 16 -5.35 10.94 -13.55
N ILE A 17 -5.71 9.69 -13.85
CA ILE A 17 -4.77 8.71 -14.43
C ILE A 17 -4.28 9.18 -15.81
N ARG A 18 -5.19 9.68 -16.66
CA ARG A 18 -4.82 10.24 -17.97
C ARG A 18 -3.82 11.38 -17.82
N ARG A 19 -4.07 12.35 -16.92
CA ARG A 19 -3.14 13.45 -16.63
C ARG A 19 -1.79 12.95 -16.13
N ALA A 20 -1.75 11.92 -15.30
CA ALA A 20 -0.49 11.36 -14.82
C ALA A 20 0.36 10.76 -15.97
N VAL A 21 -0.29 10.12 -16.94
CA VAL A 21 0.39 9.60 -18.14
C VAL A 21 0.86 10.73 -19.05
N GLU A 22 0.01 11.73 -19.32
CA GLU A 22 0.35 12.91 -20.13
C GLU A 22 1.54 13.69 -19.56
N GLN A 23 1.66 13.74 -18.23
CA GLN A 23 2.77 14.38 -17.52
C GLN A 23 4.03 13.50 -17.42
N GLY A 24 4.01 12.29 -18.00
CA GLY A 24 5.13 11.35 -17.94
C GLY A 24 5.37 10.72 -16.57
N ARG A 25 4.45 10.90 -15.60
CA ARG A 25 4.52 10.28 -14.27
C ARG A 25 4.20 8.78 -14.28
N ALA A 26 3.60 8.30 -15.37
CA ALA A 26 3.39 6.87 -15.61
C ALA A 26 3.51 6.55 -17.11
N PRO A 27 4.03 5.36 -17.47
CA PRO A 27 4.27 4.99 -18.85
C PRO A 27 2.99 4.73 -19.65
N SER A 28 1.89 4.36 -18.98
CA SER A 28 0.58 4.11 -19.58
C SER A 28 -0.50 4.01 -18.50
N VAL A 29 -1.77 4.02 -18.91
CA VAL A 29 -2.91 3.79 -18.00
C VAL A 29 -2.82 2.42 -17.34
N SER A 30 -2.52 1.37 -18.12
CA SER A 30 -2.36 0.02 -17.58
C SER A 30 -1.17 -0.06 -16.62
N GLY A 31 -0.05 0.60 -16.94
CA GLY A 31 1.11 0.66 -16.06
C GLY A 31 0.81 1.37 -14.74
N PHE A 32 0.06 2.47 -14.78
CA PHE A 32 -0.41 3.18 -13.59
C PHE A 32 -1.27 2.26 -12.71
N ILE A 33 -2.27 1.60 -13.29
CA ILE A 33 -3.16 0.71 -12.55
C ILE A 33 -2.40 -0.50 -11.98
N SER A 34 -1.51 -1.10 -12.76
CA SER A 34 -0.68 -2.22 -12.29
C SER A 34 0.18 -1.82 -11.07
N ALA A 35 0.76 -0.63 -11.07
CA ALA A 35 1.52 -0.12 -9.93
C ALA A 35 0.63 0.14 -8.71
N ALA A 36 -0.57 0.70 -8.90
CA ALA A 36 -1.53 0.93 -7.84
C ALA A 36 -2.00 -0.38 -7.20
N VAL A 37 -2.30 -1.40 -8.01
CA VAL A 37 -2.70 -2.74 -7.53
C VAL A 37 -1.55 -3.40 -6.78
N ALA A 38 -0.31 -3.31 -7.29
CA ALA A 38 0.85 -3.86 -6.60
C ALA A 38 1.08 -3.22 -5.22
N ARG A 39 0.83 -1.91 -5.09
CA ARG A 39 0.90 -1.21 -3.81
C ARG A 39 -0.19 -1.67 -2.85
N ALA A 40 -1.44 -1.78 -3.31
CA ALA A 40 -2.53 -2.31 -2.48
C ALA A 40 -2.22 -3.73 -1.97
N GLN A 41 -1.73 -4.61 -2.85
CA GLN A 41 -1.31 -5.97 -2.45
C GLN A 41 -0.17 -5.98 -1.42
N GLN A 42 0.76 -5.01 -1.50
CA GLN A 42 1.82 -4.90 -0.51
C GLN A 42 1.28 -4.46 0.85
N GLU A 43 0.34 -3.52 0.88
CA GLU A 43 -0.32 -3.06 2.10
C GLU A 43 -1.17 -4.18 2.72
N ASP A 44 -1.92 -4.94 1.91
CA ASP A 44 -2.70 -6.10 2.37
C ASP A 44 -1.79 -7.19 2.98
N ARG A 45 -0.65 -7.48 2.34
CA ARG A 45 0.32 -8.44 2.88
C ARG A 45 0.91 -7.97 4.22
N LEU A 46 1.17 -6.67 4.35
CA LEU A 46 1.67 -6.11 5.61
C LEU A 46 0.62 -6.25 6.71
N ALA A 47 -0.64 -5.92 6.43
CA ALA A 47 -1.73 -6.09 7.39
C ALA A 47 -1.86 -7.55 7.84
N GLN A 48 -1.82 -8.49 6.90
CA GLN A 48 -1.86 -9.93 7.21
C GLN A 48 -0.72 -10.39 8.10
N LEU A 49 0.50 -9.90 7.85
CA LEU A 49 1.66 -10.21 8.69
C LEU A 49 1.50 -9.66 10.11
N LEU A 50 1.00 -8.42 10.26
CA LEU A 50 0.76 -7.83 11.57
C LEU A 50 -0.32 -8.61 12.34
N ASP A 51 -1.41 -8.99 11.67
CA ASP A 51 -2.46 -9.83 12.27
C ASP A 51 -1.94 -11.20 12.71
N GLU A 52 -0.98 -11.77 12.00
CA GLU A 52 -0.32 -13.04 12.36
C GLU A 52 0.56 -12.85 13.60
N LEU A 53 1.37 -11.80 13.64
CA LEU A 53 2.21 -11.48 14.80
C LEU A 53 1.38 -11.22 16.06
N ASP A 54 0.28 -10.46 15.94
CA ASP A 54 -0.63 -10.20 17.06
C ASP A 54 -1.28 -11.49 17.58
N ARG A 55 -1.56 -12.45 16.69
CA ARG A 55 -2.11 -13.76 17.07
C ARG A 55 -1.10 -14.64 17.79
N GLU A 56 0.16 -14.62 17.34
CA GLU A 56 1.23 -15.46 17.88
C GLU A 56 1.83 -14.90 19.18
N LEU A 57 2.05 -13.59 19.23
CA LEU A 57 2.80 -12.92 20.30
C LEU A 57 1.88 -12.14 21.26
N GLY A 58 0.65 -11.86 20.85
CA GLY A 58 -0.23 -10.92 21.55
C GLY A 58 0.12 -9.46 21.29
N PRO A 59 -0.69 -8.52 21.82
CA PRO A 59 -0.43 -7.09 21.64
C PRO A 59 0.89 -6.66 22.30
N VAL A 60 1.59 -5.71 21.67
CA VAL A 60 2.80 -5.11 22.22
C VAL A 60 2.47 -4.40 23.54
N SER A 61 3.27 -4.66 24.58
CA SER A 61 3.04 -4.03 25.89
C SER A 61 3.53 -2.59 25.94
N ASP A 62 2.93 -1.77 26.80
CA ASP A 62 3.37 -0.38 27.03
C ASP A 62 4.84 -0.31 27.49
N ALA A 63 5.33 -1.33 28.19
CA ALA A 63 6.72 -1.43 28.63
C ALA A 63 7.67 -1.64 27.44
N ASP A 64 7.29 -2.47 26.47
CA ASP A 64 8.07 -2.71 25.26
C ASP A 64 8.08 -1.48 24.35
N LEU A 65 6.94 -0.78 24.24
CA LEU A 65 6.86 0.49 23.51
C LEU A 65 7.76 1.57 24.15
N ALA A 66 7.69 1.74 25.47
CA ALA A 66 8.53 2.71 26.19
C ALA A 66 10.03 2.37 26.07
N TRP A 67 10.39 1.09 26.08
CA TRP A 67 11.75 0.65 25.80
C TRP A 67 12.19 1.00 24.37
N ALA A 68 11.32 0.77 23.38
CA ALA A 68 11.61 1.04 21.97
C ALA A 68 11.80 2.54 21.72
N ASP A 69 10.93 3.39 22.25
CA ASP A 69 11.04 4.85 22.13
C ASP A 69 12.37 5.37 22.67
N LYS A 70 12.80 4.84 23.84
CA LYS A 70 14.10 5.18 24.41
C LYS A 70 15.26 4.69 23.53
N ALA A 71 15.18 3.48 22.98
CA ALA A 71 16.22 2.93 22.11
C ALA A 71 16.34 3.68 20.77
N LEU A 72 15.21 4.20 20.26
CA LEU A 72 15.14 4.97 19.02
C LEU A 72 15.42 6.48 19.21
N GLY A 73 15.57 6.95 20.45
CA GLY A 73 15.80 8.35 20.77
C GLY A 73 14.57 9.25 20.57
N LEU A 74 13.38 8.68 20.70
CA LEU A 74 12.09 9.37 20.58
C LEU A 74 11.55 9.87 21.93
N ALA A 75 12.17 9.45 23.04
CA ALA A 75 11.82 9.75 24.43
C ALA A 75 12.77 10.76 25.10
#